data_AF-A0A3R6FUW9-F1
#
_entry.id   AF-A0A3R6FUW9-F1
#
_cell.length_a   1.000
_cell.length_b   1.000
_cell.length_c   1.000
_cell.angle_alpha   90.00
_cell.angle_beta   90.00
_cell.angle_gamma   90.00
#
_symmetry.space_group_name_H-M   'P 1'
#
loop_
_entity.id
_entity.type
_entity.pdbx_description
1 polymer ?
#
loop_
_entity_poly.entity_id
_entity_poly.type
_entity_poly.pdbx_seq_one_letter_code
_entity_poly.pdbx_strand_id
1 'polypeptide(L)'
;MQKKEQEYFADRALYYTARAIVQQGIRGIWDYHLAPVYTVCFMDFVSNSPMLKEFRTDLVLTDLQTRQRVSDRMRIVYLQLPLFDKHTEAECMDIFDCWIYIVKNMNMFEQMPFSEKYPVFRKLAEIGDLRKLSREELELYDEDIKNMRDIYATRKFDEKKGMEIGMAKGMAKG
;
A
#
# COMPACT_ATOMS: atom_id res chain seq x y z
N MET A 1 2.24 2.15 -2.31
CA MET A 1 1.06 1.46 -2.87
C MET A 1 1.54 0.30 -3.73
N GLN A 2 1.03 -0.91 -3.52
CA GLN A 2 1.44 -2.06 -4.32
C GLN A 2 0.54 -2.22 -5.54
N LYS A 3 1.15 -2.23 -6.73
CA LYS A 3 0.45 -2.22 -8.03
C LYS A 3 0.04 -3.59 -8.57
N LYS A 4 0.62 -4.67 -8.06
CA LYS A 4 0.27 -6.04 -8.47
C LYS A 4 0.51 -7.03 -7.34
N GLU A 5 -0.24 -8.13 -7.38
CA GLU A 5 0.00 -9.29 -6.54
C GLU A 5 1.42 -9.83 -6.75
N GLN A 6 2.11 -10.06 -5.64
CA GLN A 6 3.42 -10.66 -5.57
C GLN A 6 3.33 -11.82 -4.60
N GLU A 7 4.00 -12.91 -4.92
CA GLU A 7 3.87 -14.21 -4.23
C GLU A 7 4.06 -14.10 -2.71
N TYR A 8 5.05 -13.34 -2.26
CA TYR A 8 5.41 -13.18 -0.84
C TYR A 8 4.89 -11.87 -0.23
N PHE A 9 3.73 -11.40 -0.68
CA PHE A 9 3.18 -10.13 -0.22
C PHE A 9 2.95 -10.08 1.30
N ALA A 10 2.40 -11.16 1.86
CA ALA A 10 2.18 -11.27 3.31
C ALA A 10 3.51 -11.27 4.09
N ASP A 11 4.52 -11.99 3.61
CA ASP A 11 5.85 -12.04 4.23
C ASP A 11 6.54 -10.69 4.17
N ARG A 12 6.37 -9.95 3.08
CA ARG A 12 6.88 -8.59 2.95
C ARG A 12 6.24 -7.65 3.97
N ALA A 13 4.91 -7.74 4.17
CA ALA A 13 4.23 -6.96 5.21
C ALA A 13 4.73 -7.33 6.61
N LEU A 14 4.91 -8.62 6.89
CA LEU A 14 5.48 -9.11 8.14
C LEU A 14 6.91 -8.60 8.36
N TYR A 15 7.77 -8.67 7.34
CA TYR A 15 9.14 -8.19 7.37
C TYR A 15 9.23 -6.71 7.74
N TYR A 16 8.44 -5.85 7.07
CA TYR A 16 8.45 -4.42 7.39
C TYR A 16 7.87 -4.11 8.77
N THR A 17 6.86 -4.87 9.20
CA THR A 17 6.28 -4.75 10.56
C THR A 17 7.32 -5.11 11.61
N ALA A 18 7.99 -6.26 11.45
CA ALA A 18 9.05 -6.71 12.35
C ALA A 18 10.21 -5.71 12.39
N ARG A 19 10.63 -5.17 11.24
CA ARG A 19 11.66 -4.13 11.18
C ARG A 19 11.28 -2.89 12.00
N ALA A 20 10.04 -2.41 11.89
CA ALA A 20 9.56 -1.29 12.67
C ALA A 20 9.51 -1.58 14.18
N ILE A 21 9.15 -2.81 14.57
CA ILE A 21 9.19 -3.27 15.97
C ILE A 21 10.63 -3.28 16.49
N VAL A 22 11.57 -3.87 15.75
CA VAL A 22 12.98 -3.96 16.15
C VAL A 22 13.62 -2.58 16.29
N GLN A 23 13.25 -1.62 15.45
CA GLN A 23 13.74 -0.25 15.50
C GLN A 23 13.35 0.52 16.77
N GLN A 24 12.39 0.03 17.56
CA GLN A 24 12.06 0.63 18.87
C GLN A 24 13.07 0.27 19.96
N GLY A 25 13.91 -0.74 19.74
CA GLY A 25 14.93 -1.15 20.70
C GLY A 25 15.94 -0.05 20.95
N ILE A 26 16.24 0.18 22.24
CA ILE A 26 17.26 1.13 22.67
C ILE A 26 18.53 0.41 23.13
N ARG A 27 19.67 1.10 23.11
CA ARG A 27 20.91 0.58 23.70
C ARG A 27 20.83 0.65 25.22
N GLY A 28 21.27 -0.41 25.90
CA GLY A 28 21.28 -0.49 27.37
C GLY A 28 20.13 -1.33 27.91
N ILE A 29 19.65 -0.99 29.10
CA ILE A 29 18.57 -1.73 29.77
C ILE A 29 17.25 -1.38 29.08
N TRP A 30 16.56 -2.41 28.58
CA TRP A 30 15.25 -2.29 27.96
C TRP A 30 14.35 -3.46 28.38
N ASP A 31 13.12 -3.15 28.72
CA ASP A 31 12.12 -4.09 29.25
C ASP A 31 11.15 -4.61 28.18
N TYR A 32 11.43 -4.32 26.90
CA TYR A 32 10.60 -4.69 25.75
C TYR A 32 9.19 -4.08 25.77
N HIS A 33 8.98 -2.95 26.45
CA HIS A 33 7.71 -2.24 26.37
C HIS A 33 7.52 -1.58 25.00
N LEU A 34 6.91 -2.31 24.06
CA LEU A 34 6.70 -1.87 22.68
C LEU A 34 5.60 -0.79 22.58
N ALA A 35 5.87 0.26 21.81
CA ALA A 35 4.84 1.12 21.25
C ALA A 35 4.07 0.36 20.16
N PRO A 36 2.74 0.55 20.02
CA PRO A 36 1.97 -0.11 18.99
C PRO A 36 2.44 0.21 17.57
N VAL A 37 2.61 -0.82 16.74
CA VAL A 37 2.97 -0.71 15.33
C VAL A 37 1.77 -1.09 14.45
N TYR A 38 1.43 -0.18 13.54
CA TYR A 38 0.43 -0.38 12.50
C TYR A 38 1.10 -0.40 11.14
N THR A 39 1.02 -1.52 10.44
CA THR A 39 1.46 -1.64 9.05
C THR A 39 0.25 -1.60 8.14
N VAL A 40 0.07 -0.50 7.42
CA VAL A 40 -1.06 -0.30 6.50
C VAL A 40 -0.60 -0.55 5.07
N CYS A 41 -1.18 -1.58 4.46
CA CYS A 41 -0.85 -2.05 3.12
C CYS A 41 -1.93 -1.62 2.13
N PHE A 42 -1.62 -0.62 1.30
CA PHE A 42 -2.48 -0.20 0.19
C PHE A 42 -2.25 -1.07 -1.04
N MET A 43 -3.30 -1.80 -1.44
CA MET A 43 -3.29 -2.74 -2.56
C MET A 43 -4.13 -2.18 -3.71
N ASP A 44 -3.49 -1.97 -4.86
CA ASP A 44 -4.14 -1.48 -6.08
C ASP A 44 -4.60 -2.63 -6.99
N PHE A 45 -4.98 -3.76 -6.36
CA PHE A 45 -5.47 -4.98 -7.00
C PHE A 45 -6.34 -5.74 -5.99
N VAL A 46 -7.21 -6.62 -6.49
CA VAL A 46 -7.93 -7.58 -5.67
C VAL A 46 -7.09 -8.85 -5.57
N SER A 47 -6.76 -9.28 -4.36
CA SER A 47 -6.00 -10.50 -4.13
C SER A 47 -6.88 -11.73 -4.34
N ASN A 48 -6.29 -12.80 -4.87
CA ASN A 48 -6.95 -14.10 -4.96
C ASN A 48 -6.91 -14.87 -3.62
N SER A 49 -6.25 -14.32 -2.60
CA SER A 49 -6.16 -14.93 -1.28
C SER A 49 -7.55 -15.12 -0.67
N PRO A 50 -7.88 -16.32 -0.17
CA PRO A 50 -9.17 -16.56 0.49
C PRO A 50 -9.33 -15.73 1.78
N MET A 51 -8.24 -15.18 2.33
CA MET A 51 -8.25 -14.34 3.53
C MET A 51 -8.53 -12.85 3.24
N LEU A 52 -8.35 -12.39 2.00
CA LEU A 52 -8.44 -10.98 1.61
C LEU A 52 -9.61 -10.78 0.65
N LYS A 53 -10.84 -10.92 1.15
CA LYS A 53 -12.06 -10.77 0.33
C LYS A 53 -12.69 -9.39 0.39
N GLU A 54 -12.46 -8.70 1.50
CA GLU A 54 -13.11 -7.43 1.80
C GLU A 54 -12.22 -6.25 1.42
N PHE A 55 -12.82 -5.06 1.32
CA PHE A 55 -12.07 -3.82 1.16
C PHE A 55 -11.00 -3.64 2.24
N ARG A 56 -11.30 -4.01 3.48
CA ARG A 56 -10.40 -3.90 4.63
C ARG A 56 -10.27 -5.23 5.35
N THR A 57 -9.04 -5.62 5.66
CA THR A 57 -8.75 -6.80 6.49
C THR A 57 -7.69 -6.46 7.54
N ASP A 58 -8.04 -6.59 8.81
CA ASP A 58 -7.13 -6.36 9.94
C ASP A 58 -6.62 -7.70 10.47
N LEU A 59 -5.29 -7.87 10.47
CA LEU A 59 -4.61 -8.99 11.12
C LEU A 59 -4.02 -8.53 12.46
N VAL A 60 -4.24 -9.36 13.49
CA VAL A 60 -3.83 -9.11 14.88
C VAL A 60 -3.23 -10.38 15.48
N LEU A 61 -2.43 -10.21 16.54
CA LEU A 61 -1.85 -11.34 17.28
C LEU A 61 -2.89 -11.94 18.25
N THR A 62 -3.27 -13.19 18.00
CA THR A 62 -4.28 -13.91 18.79
C THR A 62 -3.83 -15.33 19.10
N ASP A 63 -4.35 -15.87 20.19
CA ASP A 63 -4.25 -17.29 20.50
C ASP A 63 -5.12 -18.10 19.51
N LEU A 64 -4.61 -19.25 19.04
CA LEU A 64 -5.28 -20.01 17.98
C LEU A 64 -6.52 -20.76 18.48
N GLN A 65 -6.53 -21.22 19.73
CA GLN A 65 -7.63 -22.01 20.28
C GLN A 65 -8.76 -21.12 20.78
N THR A 66 -8.43 -20.15 21.62
CA THR A 66 -9.38 -19.26 22.30
C THR A 66 -9.76 -18.05 21.45
N ARG A 67 -8.97 -17.73 20.41
CA ARG A 67 -9.06 -16.49 19.62
C ARG A 67 -8.93 -15.21 20.44
N GLN A 68 -8.47 -15.31 21.69
CA GLN A 68 -8.21 -14.15 22.52
C GLN A 68 -7.00 -13.37 22.00
N ARG A 69 -7.12 -12.05 22.02
CA ARG A 69 -6.01 -11.18 21.63
C ARG A 69 -4.90 -11.26 22.67
N VAL A 70 -3.70 -11.63 22.21
CA VAL A 70 -2.51 -11.75 23.06
C VAL A 70 -1.86 -10.38 23.27
N SER A 71 -1.90 -9.53 22.26
CA SER A 71 -1.29 -8.20 22.30
C SER A 71 -2.00 -7.23 21.36
N ASP A 72 -2.01 -5.96 21.73
CA ASP A 72 -2.47 -4.84 20.90
C ASP A 72 -1.30 -4.07 20.24
N ARG A 73 -0.06 -4.55 20.40
CA ARG A 73 1.15 -3.85 19.95
C ARG A 73 1.47 -4.03 18.48
N MET A 74 0.79 -4.91 17.77
CA MET A 74 0.99 -5.13 16.34
C MET A 74 -0.36 -5.26 15.62
N ARG A 75 -0.52 -4.53 14.52
CA ARG A 75 -1.62 -4.72 13.57
C ARG A 75 -1.13 -4.56 12.14
N ILE A 76 -1.53 -5.47 11.27
CA ILE A 76 -1.34 -5.35 9.82
C ILE A 76 -2.72 -5.12 9.21
N VAL A 77 -2.89 -4.05 8.45
CA VAL A 77 -4.16 -3.69 7.81
C VAL A 77 -3.97 -3.75 6.31
N TYR A 78 -4.74 -4.59 5.63
CA TYR A 78 -4.81 -4.63 4.18
C TYR A 78 -6.01 -3.80 3.70
N LEU A 79 -5.76 -2.93 2.71
CA LEU A 79 -6.76 -2.10 2.08
C LEU A 79 -6.73 -2.36 0.57
N GLN A 80 -7.74 -3.06 0.06
CA GLN A 80 -7.92 -3.38 -1.36
C GLN A 80 -8.67 -2.26 -2.06
N LEU A 81 -7.93 -1.31 -2.62
CA LEU A 81 -8.49 -0.08 -3.22
C LEU A 81 -9.52 -0.32 -4.34
N PRO A 82 -9.42 -1.36 -5.18
CA PRO A 82 -10.47 -1.63 -6.17
C PRO A 82 -11.84 -1.94 -5.55
N LEU A 83 -11.88 -2.45 -4.32
CA LEU A 83 -13.12 -2.75 -3.59
C LEU A 83 -13.72 -1.54 -2.87
N PHE A 84 -13.04 -0.37 -2.92
CA PHE A 84 -13.63 0.88 -2.44
C PHE A 84 -14.67 1.39 -3.43
N ASP A 85 -15.92 1.48 -2.98
CA ASP A 85 -17.12 1.68 -3.78
C ASP A 85 -17.57 3.14 -3.92
N LYS A 86 -16.87 4.08 -3.27
CA LYS A 86 -17.17 5.51 -3.37
C LYS A 86 -16.44 6.11 -4.57
N HIS A 87 -17.22 6.69 -5.47
CA HIS A 87 -16.77 7.23 -6.76
C HIS A 87 -16.79 8.76 -6.80
N THR A 88 -17.54 9.40 -5.90
CA THR A 88 -17.67 10.86 -5.80
C THR A 88 -17.33 11.38 -4.41
N GLU A 89 -16.96 12.66 -4.33
CA GLU A 89 -16.69 13.33 -3.05
C GLU A 89 -17.90 13.32 -2.11
N ALA A 90 -19.12 13.43 -2.65
CA ALA A 90 -20.35 13.47 -1.87
C ALA A 90 -20.66 12.13 -1.15
N GLU A 91 -20.16 11.01 -1.68
CA GLU A 91 -20.31 9.69 -1.07
C GLU A 91 -19.35 9.47 0.13
N CYS A 92 -18.35 10.35 0.29
CA CYS A 92 -17.39 10.29 1.38
C CYS A 92 -17.97 10.87 2.68
N MET A 93 -18.41 9.96 3.55
CA MET A 93 -19.16 10.30 4.76
C MET A 93 -18.24 10.73 5.90
N ASP A 94 -17.08 10.08 6.03
CA ASP A 94 -16.11 10.36 7.09
C ASP A 94 -14.69 10.67 6.55
N ILE A 95 -13.78 11.00 7.47
CA ILE A 95 -12.39 11.33 7.11
C ILE A 95 -11.63 10.14 6.54
N PHE A 96 -11.99 8.91 6.93
CA PHE A 96 -11.35 7.70 6.44
C PHE A 96 -11.71 7.51 4.97
N ASP A 97 -12.97 7.65 4.60
CA ASP A 97 -13.42 7.67 3.20
C ASP A 97 -12.67 8.70 2.37
N CYS A 98 -12.55 9.93 2.89
CA CYS A 98 -11.82 11.00 2.23
C CYS A 98 -10.35 10.61 1.97
N TRP A 99 -9.66 10.01 2.96
CA TRP A 99 -8.29 9.53 2.79
C TRP A 99 -8.18 8.46 1.70
N ILE A 100 -9.06 7.47 1.72
CA ILE A 100 -9.04 6.38 0.73
C ILE A 100 -9.37 6.91 -0.67
N TYR A 101 -10.35 7.81 -0.78
CA TYR A 101 -10.72 8.47 -2.03
C TYR A 101 -9.56 9.27 -2.63
N ILE A 102 -8.88 10.07 -1.82
CA ILE A 102 -7.69 10.81 -2.23
C ILE A 102 -6.59 9.85 -2.69
N VAL A 103 -6.24 8.86 -1.88
CA VAL A 103 -5.15 7.92 -2.20
C VAL A 103 -5.42 7.13 -3.47
N LYS A 104 -6.68 6.71 -3.69
CA LYS A 104 -7.10 5.96 -4.88
C LYS A 104 -7.06 6.79 -6.16
N ASN A 105 -7.43 8.08 -6.09
CA ASN A 105 -7.61 8.94 -7.25
C ASN A 105 -6.57 10.07 -7.34
N MET A 106 -5.47 9.99 -6.60
CA MET A 106 -4.51 11.09 -6.40
C MET A 106 -3.97 11.67 -7.71
N ASN A 107 -3.83 10.86 -8.75
CA ASN A 107 -3.34 11.26 -10.07
C ASN A 107 -4.37 12.04 -10.91
N MET A 108 -5.63 12.09 -10.49
CA MET A 108 -6.73 12.72 -11.23
C MET A 108 -7.03 14.15 -10.78
N PHE A 109 -6.49 14.57 -9.64
CA PHE A 109 -6.83 15.86 -9.03
C PHE A 109 -5.84 16.96 -9.42
N GLU A 110 -6.33 18.00 -10.07
CA GLU A 110 -5.58 19.27 -10.21
C GLU A 110 -5.68 20.12 -8.93
N GLN A 111 -6.76 19.97 -8.17
CA GLN A 111 -7.00 20.63 -6.88
C GLN A 111 -7.38 19.60 -5.83
N MET A 112 -6.82 19.72 -4.62
CA MET A 112 -7.03 18.74 -3.55
C MET A 112 -8.47 18.79 -3.03
N PRO A 113 -9.23 17.67 -3.11
CA PRO A 113 -10.59 17.61 -2.59
C PRO A 113 -10.62 17.67 -1.06
N PHE A 114 -11.78 18.00 -0.49
CA PHE A 114 -12.02 18.06 0.96
C PHE A 114 -11.14 19.04 1.77
N SER A 115 -10.32 19.87 1.13
CA SER A 115 -9.41 20.82 1.78
C SER A 115 -10.13 21.93 2.57
N GLU A 116 -11.39 22.20 2.23
CA GLU A 116 -12.29 23.06 3.00
C GLU A 116 -12.92 22.34 4.20
N LYS A 117 -13.21 21.04 4.05
CA LYS A 117 -13.86 20.20 5.08
C LYS A 117 -12.88 19.81 6.19
N TYR A 118 -11.63 19.48 5.84
CA TYR A 118 -10.61 19.05 6.80
C TYR A 118 -9.27 19.76 6.58
N PRO A 119 -8.74 20.48 7.59
CA PRO A 119 -7.45 21.20 7.46
C PRO A 119 -6.25 20.31 7.12
N VAL A 120 -6.29 19.03 7.49
CA VAL A 120 -5.22 18.07 7.16
C VAL A 120 -5.02 17.92 5.66
N PHE A 121 -6.08 18.03 4.86
CA PHE A 121 -5.98 17.92 3.40
C PHE A 121 -5.45 19.20 2.75
N ARG A 122 -5.60 20.36 3.39
CA ARG A 122 -4.90 21.58 2.96
C ARG A 122 -3.39 21.42 3.11
N LYS A 123 -2.95 20.91 4.27
CA LYS A 123 -1.53 20.62 4.50
C LYS A 123 -1.01 19.56 3.51
N LEU A 124 -1.80 18.54 3.21
CA LEU A 124 -1.47 17.55 2.19
C LEU A 124 -1.31 18.19 0.79
N ALA A 125 -2.21 19.10 0.41
CA ALA A 125 -2.13 19.85 -0.84
C ALA A 125 -0.85 20.69 -0.92
N GLU A 126 -0.46 21.31 0.19
CA GLU A 126 0.78 22.11 0.26
C GLU A 126 2.04 21.26 0.08
N ILE A 127 2.05 20.03 0.63
CA ILE A 127 3.17 19.09 0.50
C ILE A 127 3.20 18.47 -0.91
N GLY A 128 2.04 18.20 -1.50
CA GLY A 128 1.93 17.60 -2.84
C GLY A 128 2.17 18.56 -4.00
N ASP A 129 2.34 19.85 -3.74
CA ASP A 129 2.57 20.85 -4.79
C ASP A 129 3.97 20.72 -5.38
N LEU A 130 4.07 20.04 -6.53
CA LEU A 130 5.33 19.84 -7.26
C LEU A 130 6.06 21.15 -7.57
N ARG A 131 5.36 22.30 -7.61
CA ARG A 131 5.97 23.61 -7.86
C ARG A 131 6.80 24.10 -6.68
N LYS A 132 6.61 23.53 -5.49
CA LYS A 132 7.36 23.88 -4.28
C LYS A 132 8.57 22.99 -4.05
N LEU A 133 8.76 21.96 -4.89
CA LEU A 133 9.94 21.12 -4.82
C LEU A 133 11.19 21.93 -5.17
N SER A 134 12.23 21.73 -4.38
CA SER A 134 13.58 22.16 -4.74
C SER A 134 14.06 21.40 -6.00
N ARG A 135 15.11 21.92 -6.63
CA ARG A 135 15.71 21.27 -7.80
C ARG A 135 16.16 19.83 -7.51
N GLU A 136 16.75 19.60 -6.34
CA GLU A 136 17.19 18.26 -5.91
C GLU A 136 16.00 17.30 -5.75
N GLU A 137 14.90 17.78 -5.15
CA GLU A 137 13.67 16.97 -5.00
C GLU A 137 12.98 16.69 -6.34
N LEU A 138 13.02 17.63 -7.29
CA LEU A 138 12.52 17.42 -8.66
C LEU A 138 13.34 16.37 -9.40
N GLU A 139 14.67 16.41 -9.28
CA GLU A 139 15.56 15.42 -9.90
C GLU A 139 15.31 14.01 -9.35
N LEU A 140 15.13 13.87 -8.02
CA LEU A 140 14.74 12.60 -7.39
C LEU A 140 13.37 12.12 -7.87
N TYR A 141 12.40 13.02 -8.02
CA TYR A 141 11.06 12.70 -8.52
C TYR A 141 11.09 12.20 -9.97
N ASP A 142 11.85 12.86 -10.85
CA ASP A 142 12.02 12.44 -12.24
C ASP A 142 12.74 11.09 -12.34
N GLU A 143 13.72 10.84 -11.46
CA GLU A 143 14.38 9.53 -11.33
C GLU A 143 13.41 8.43 -10.90
N ASP A 144 12.55 8.69 -9.93
CA ASP A 144 11.50 7.74 -9.51
C ASP A 144 10.51 7.44 -10.66
N ILE A 145 10.12 8.45 -11.43
CA ILE A 145 9.29 8.25 -12.64
C ILE A 145 10.01 7.38 -13.66
N LYS A 146 11.29 7.64 -13.93
CA LYS A 146 12.10 6.85 -14.86
C LYS A 146 12.19 5.40 -14.38
N ASN A 147 12.52 5.17 -13.12
CA ASN A 147 12.59 3.84 -12.52
C ASN A 147 11.25 3.09 -12.66
N MET A 148 10.13 3.77 -12.42
CA MET A 148 8.80 3.18 -12.60
C MET A 148 8.55 2.76 -14.07
N ARG A 149 8.91 3.62 -15.03
CA ARG A 149 8.80 3.34 -16.47
C ARG A 149 9.68 2.16 -16.90
N ASP A 150 10.91 2.10 -16.41
CA ASP A 150 11.86 1.02 -16.73
C ASP A 150 11.38 -0.33 -16.18
N ILE A 151 10.87 -0.35 -14.94
CA ILE A 151 10.24 -1.54 -14.35
C ILE A 151 9.02 -1.98 -15.17
N TYR A 152 8.17 -1.03 -15.57
CA TYR A 152 6.99 -1.33 -16.40
C TYR A 152 7.37 -1.94 -17.74
N ALA A 153 8.34 -1.34 -18.45
CA ALA A 153 8.81 -1.81 -19.75
C ALA A 153 9.44 -3.20 -19.67
N THR A 154 10.31 -3.43 -18.68
CA THR A 154 10.94 -4.73 -18.41
C THR A 154 9.88 -5.80 -18.17
N ARG A 155 8.90 -5.49 -17.30
CA ARG A 155 7.83 -6.43 -16.99
C ARG A 155 6.94 -6.75 -18.20
N LYS A 156 6.61 -5.75 -19.03
CA LYS A 156 5.86 -5.96 -20.29
C LYS A 156 6.61 -6.91 -21.23
N PHE A 157 7.93 -6.75 -21.33
CA PHE A 157 8.79 -7.62 -22.13
C PHE A 157 8.79 -9.07 -21.59
N ASP A 158 8.95 -9.25 -20.27
CA ASP A 158 8.93 -10.56 -19.64
C ASP A 158 7.58 -11.26 -19.77
N GLU A 159 6.47 -10.54 -19.62
CA GLU A 159 5.11 -11.08 -19.82
C GLU A 159 4.92 -11.59 -21.25
N LYS A 160 5.39 -10.83 -22.26
CA LYS A 160 5.34 -11.24 -23.67
C LYS A 160 6.17 -12.50 -23.92
N LYS A 161 7.43 -12.51 -23.45
CA LYS A 161 8.35 -13.65 -23.60
C LYS A 161 7.80 -14.91 -22.90
N GLY A 162 7.17 -14.73 -21.73
CA GLY A 162 6.51 -15.81 -21.00
C GLY A 162 5.37 -16.45 -21.78
N MET A 163 4.53 -15.64 -22.45
CA MET A 163 3.46 -16.16 -23.32
C MET A 163 4.02 -16.92 -24.52
N GLU A 164 5.05 -16.39 -25.19
CA GLU A 164 5.69 -17.05 -26.34
C GLU A 164 6.26 -18.44 -25.96
N ILE A 165 6.98 -18.51 -24.84
CA ILE A 165 7.50 -19.80 -24.31
C ILE A 165 6.36 -20.74 -23.94
N GLY A 166 5.28 -20.24 -23.34
CA GLY A 166 4.09 -21.02 -22.98
C GLY A 166 3.42 -21.63 -24.22
N MET A 167 3.24 -20.83 -25.28
CA MET A 167 2.65 -21.27 -26.54
C MET A 167 3.51 -22.32 -27.23
N ALA A 168 4.83 -22.11 -27.30
CA ALA A 168 5.77 -23.08 -27.87
C ALA A 168 5.76 -24.42 -27.13
N LYS A 169 5.75 -24.40 -25.78
CA LYS A 169 5.63 -25.62 -24.96
C LYS A 169 4.27 -26.31 -25.13
N GLY A 170 3.20 -25.55 -25.33
CA GLY A 170 1.86 -26.09 -25.61
C GLY A 170 1.81 -26.81 -26.95
N MET A 171 2.35 -26.20 -28.01
CA MET A 171 2.46 -26.81 -29.34
C MET A 171 3.35 -28.04 -29.37
N ALA A 172 4.42 -28.08 -28.57
CA ALA A 172 5.32 -29.25 -28.50
C ALA A 172 4.74 -30.44 -27.71
N LYS A 173 3.69 -30.22 -26.90
CA LYS A 173 3.05 -31.24 -26.06
C LYS A 173 1.70 -31.74 -26.61
N GLY A 174 1.19 -31.14 -27.68
CA GLY A 174 0.02 -31.59 -28.42
C GLY A 174 0.44 -32.29 -29.71
#